data_AF-A0A8J6NMM2-F1
#
_entry.id   AF-A0A8J6NMM2-F1
#
_cell.length_a   1.000
_cell.length_b   1.000
_cell.length_c   1.000
_cell.angle_alpha   90.00
_cell.angle_beta   90.00
_cell.angle_gamma   90.00
#
_symmetry.space_group_name_H-M   'P 1'
#
loop_
_entity.id
_entity.type
_entity.pdbx_description
1 polymer ?
#
loop_
_entity_poly.entity_id
_entity_poly.type
_entity_poly.pdbx_seq_one_letter_code
_entity_poly.pdbx_strand_id
1 'polypeptide(L)'
;MTESKLNILAVKTNKGFYIQGREDASPYPKDLIYLLFNGKHPKKTFDSQWFFVDSEVTTVEKKVSQPNINHRYELKDDLPFIEGVELPKVMPKDEVMELDEDGKYCQWKYEFKHLQTFYELKSDQQPPKIEPIEFSFSVILEIPEIKIEPDFKYTVQQTGAWGSDQKTYDIKMDKIVHQTIDKIVFPWVVLPSLPSAMSSADTYAIIRQHVKQNIDQRYAQITSDYEFCFEVAKVVPLATPIETQRELKSARGRSYRKRRYSHSLVKNRVIKKVFEMTYAPENYRGYTPIPSFTGKDHQDLKKNIDKFLDDLMARINDPLIECKHCDGMGVILEKGE
;
A
#
# COMPACT_ATOMS: atom_id res chain seq x y z
N MET A 1 26.60 33.18 -9.65
CA MET A 1 25.60 32.21 -9.18
C MET A 1 26.25 30.85 -9.30
N THR A 2 26.51 30.19 -8.18
CA THR A 2 27.16 28.86 -8.17
C THR A 2 26.22 27.87 -8.84
N GLU A 3 26.57 27.38 -10.02
CA GLU A 3 25.91 26.25 -10.66
C GLU A 3 25.92 25.09 -9.65
N SER A 4 24.74 24.77 -9.13
CA SER A 4 24.59 23.70 -8.15
C SER A 4 24.76 22.37 -8.87
N LYS A 5 25.98 21.81 -8.80
CA LYS A 5 26.30 20.49 -9.33
C LYS A 5 25.33 19.46 -8.75
N LEU A 6 24.70 18.66 -9.61
CA LEU A 6 23.75 17.62 -9.18
C LEU A 6 24.52 16.46 -8.54
N ASN A 7 24.27 16.16 -7.27
CA ASN A 7 24.88 15.00 -6.61
C ASN A 7 23.94 13.80 -6.67
N ILE A 8 24.39 12.72 -7.30
CA ILE A 8 23.61 11.48 -7.49
C ILE A 8 24.24 10.38 -6.66
N LEU A 9 23.47 9.88 -5.70
CA LEU A 9 23.82 8.72 -4.88
C LEU A 9 23.19 7.47 -5.47
N ALA A 10 23.97 6.40 -5.60
CA ALA A 10 23.54 5.17 -6.24
C ALA A 10 23.82 3.90 -5.43
N VAL A 11 22.92 2.93 -5.54
CA VAL A 11 23.11 1.53 -5.13
C VAL A 11 23.21 0.68 -6.40
N LYS A 12 24.33 -0.02 -6.56
CA LYS A 12 24.61 -0.84 -7.74
C LYS A 12 24.09 -2.26 -7.55
N THR A 13 23.48 -2.80 -8.59
CA THR A 13 23.03 -4.18 -8.68
C THR A 13 23.48 -4.85 -9.98
N ASN A 14 23.35 -6.17 -10.08
CA ASN A 14 23.67 -6.90 -11.31
C ASN A 14 22.81 -6.45 -12.50
N LYS A 15 21.63 -5.87 -12.23
CA LYS A 15 20.66 -5.43 -13.25
C LYS A 15 20.83 -3.97 -13.65
N GLY A 16 21.49 -3.15 -12.83
CA GLY A 16 21.59 -1.71 -13.02
C GLY A 16 21.79 -0.95 -11.70
N PHE A 17 21.45 0.33 -11.71
CA PHE A 17 21.70 1.26 -10.61
C PHE A 17 20.39 1.84 -10.07
N TYR A 18 20.23 1.82 -8.76
CA TYR A 18 19.17 2.53 -8.05
C TYR A 18 19.70 3.88 -7.61
N ILE A 19 19.15 4.97 -8.11
CA ILE A 19 19.56 6.34 -7.82
C ILE A 19 18.58 7.00 -6.85
N GLN A 20 19.13 7.75 -5.89
CA GLN A 20 18.35 8.44 -4.87
C GLN A 20 17.84 9.80 -5.39
N GLY A 21 16.55 10.06 -5.16
CA GLY A 21 15.91 11.36 -5.22
C GLY A 21 16.53 12.33 -4.23
N ARG A 22 16.69 13.59 -4.64
CA ARG A 22 17.31 14.68 -3.87
C ARG A 22 16.87 14.66 -2.39
N GLU A 23 17.84 14.76 -1.46
CA GLU A 23 17.62 14.78 0.00
C GLU A 23 16.89 16.05 0.48
N ASP A 24 16.95 17.13 -0.29
CA ASP A 24 16.37 18.42 0.07
C ASP A 24 14.85 18.25 0.26
N ALA A 25 14.37 18.54 1.47
CA ALA A 25 13.04 18.31 2.04
C ALA A 25 11.83 18.93 1.30
N SER A 26 11.81 18.90 -0.03
CA SER A 26 10.64 19.13 -0.83
C SER A 26 9.84 17.82 -0.90
N PRO A 27 8.53 17.83 -0.57
CA PRO A 27 7.66 16.64 -0.62
C PRO A 27 7.45 16.07 -2.03
N TYR A 28 8.19 16.56 -3.02
CA TYR A 28 8.14 16.16 -4.41
C TYR A 28 9.56 15.91 -4.94
N PRO A 29 10.10 14.68 -4.87
CA PRO A 29 11.34 14.27 -5.55
C PRO A 29 11.14 14.17 -7.08
N LYS A 30 10.33 15.07 -7.66
CA LYS A 30 9.88 15.04 -9.05
C LYS A 30 10.98 15.42 -10.03
N ASP A 31 12.08 16.01 -9.56
CA ASP A 31 13.10 16.59 -10.43
C ASP A 31 13.84 15.53 -11.26
N LEU A 32 14.15 14.35 -10.70
CA LEU A 32 14.90 13.32 -11.43
C LEU A 32 14.06 12.65 -12.53
N ILE A 33 12.73 12.57 -12.39
CA ILE A 33 11.86 11.94 -13.40
C ILE A 33 11.90 12.72 -14.71
N TYR A 34 12.04 14.05 -14.64
CA TYR A 34 12.11 14.92 -15.81
C TYR A 34 13.50 14.98 -16.44
N LEU A 35 14.51 14.42 -15.78
CA LEU A 35 15.87 14.31 -16.33
C LEU A 35 16.01 13.04 -17.18
N LEU A 36 16.92 13.11 -18.14
CA LEU A 36 17.34 12.01 -18.98
C LEU A 36 18.71 11.53 -18.49
N PHE A 37 18.80 10.27 -18.11
CA PHE A 37 20.04 9.59 -17.77
C PHE A 37 20.42 8.72 -18.96
N ASN A 38 21.56 9.01 -19.59
CA ASN A 38 21.99 8.35 -20.83
C ASN A 38 20.89 8.38 -21.92
N GLY A 39 20.18 9.50 -22.04
CA GLY A 39 19.09 9.70 -23.01
C GLY A 39 17.75 9.02 -22.66
N LYS A 40 17.62 8.35 -21.50
CA LYS A 40 16.38 7.69 -21.07
C LYS A 40 15.88 8.24 -19.73
N HIS A 41 14.56 8.26 -19.56
CA HIS A 41 13.96 8.55 -18.26
C HIS A 41 14.21 7.40 -17.29
N PRO A 42 14.48 7.69 -16.01
CA PRO A 42 14.70 6.65 -15.02
C PRO A 42 13.36 5.97 -14.69
N LYS A 43 13.39 4.66 -14.41
CA LYS A 43 12.19 3.88 -14.09
C LYS A 43 11.81 4.11 -12.64
N LYS A 44 10.51 4.28 -12.35
CA LYS A 44 10.02 4.32 -10.97
C LYS A 44 10.26 2.98 -10.30
N THR A 45 10.69 3.01 -9.04
CA THR A 45 10.80 1.81 -8.21
C THR A 45 9.62 1.72 -7.25
N PHE A 46 9.67 0.73 -6.36
CA PHE A 46 8.69 0.60 -5.30
C PHE A 46 8.77 1.73 -4.26
N ASP A 47 9.94 2.35 -4.11
CA ASP A 47 10.13 3.52 -3.27
C ASP A 47 10.02 4.80 -4.13
N SER A 48 9.19 5.73 -3.67
CA SER A 48 9.01 7.06 -4.28
C SER A 48 10.29 7.90 -4.36
N GLN A 49 11.26 7.64 -3.49
CA GLN A 49 12.54 8.34 -3.40
C GLN A 49 13.63 7.67 -4.23
N TRP A 50 13.40 6.48 -4.80
CA TRP A 50 14.42 5.77 -5.57
C TRP A 50 13.96 5.50 -7.00
N PHE A 51 14.89 5.69 -7.94
CA PHE A 51 14.66 5.43 -9.36
C PHE A 51 15.68 4.43 -9.90
N PHE A 52 15.30 3.68 -10.92
CA PHE A 52 16.17 2.65 -11.51
C PHE A 52 16.68 3.06 -12.89
N VAL A 53 17.97 2.86 -13.12
CA VAL A 53 18.66 3.12 -14.38
C VAL A 53 19.40 1.86 -14.82
N ASP A 54 19.24 1.47 -16.08
CA ASP A 54 19.77 0.22 -16.63
C ASP A 54 21.32 0.18 -16.73
N SER A 55 21.99 1.34 -16.65
CA SER A 55 23.42 1.50 -16.91
C SER A 55 24.04 2.60 -16.05
N GLU A 56 25.37 2.61 -15.94
CA GLU A 56 26.10 3.65 -15.22
C GLU A 56 25.88 5.03 -15.87
N VAL A 57 25.64 6.05 -15.05
CA VAL A 57 25.27 7.38 -15.53
C VAL A 57 26.51 8.08 -16.09
N THR A 58 26.52 8.29 -17.41
CA THR A 58 27.57 9.05 -18.12
C THR A 58 27.10 10.45 -18.50
N THR A 59 25.82 10.59 -18.84
CA THR A 59 25.22 11.87 -19.20
C THR A 59 23.91 12.10 -18.45
N VAL A 60 23.72 13.33 -17.99
CA VAL A 60 22.46 13.81 -17.41
C VAL A 60 22.03 15.02 -18.22
N GLU A 61 20.82 14.96 -18.77
CA GLU A 61 20.30 15.99 -19.65
C GLU A 61 18.90 16.44 -19.23
N LYS A 62 18.58 17.71 -19.45
CA LYS A 62 17.25 18.27 -19.20
C LYS A 62 16.66 18.80 -20.49
N LYS A 63 15.39 18.48 -20.73
CA LYS A 63 14.59 19.11 -21.78
C LYS A 63 14.11 20.47 -21.30
N VAL A 64 14.58 21.54 -21.95
CA VAL A 64 14.19 22.92 -21.67
C VAL A 64 13.30 23.40 -22.81
N SER A 65 12.10 23.87 -22.46
CA SER A 65 11.22 24.52 -23.44
C SER A 65 11.87 25.82 -23.89
N GLN A 66 11.99 25.99 -25.20
CA GLN A 66 12.43 27.25 -25.77
C GLN A 66 11.24 28.22 -25.83
N PRO A 67 11.47 29.54 -25.76
CA PRO A 67 10.43 30.51 -26.02
C PRO A 67 9.92 30.35 -27.47
N ASN A 68 8.64 30.64 -27.70
CA ASN A 68 8.13 30.67 -29.07
C ASN A 68 8.83 31.79 -29.85
N ILE A 69 8.94 31.60 -31.16
CA ILE A 69 9.53 32.58 -32.08
C ILE A 69 8.47 33.11 -33.04
N ASN A 70 8.83 34.15 -33.79
CA ASN A 70 7.99 34.71 -34.86
C ASN A 70 6.58 35.08 -34.38
N HIS A 71 6.52 35.91 -33.33
CA HIS A 71 5.27 36.46 -32.85
C HIS A 71 4.68 37.42 -33.88
N ARG A 72 3.48 37.12 -34.35
CA ARG A 72 2.79 37.89 -35.39
C ARG A 72 1.30 37.92 -35.16
N TYR A 73 0.65 38.92 -35.72
CA TYR A 73 -0.80 39.06 -35.75
C TYR A 73 -1.31 38.57 -37.11
N GLU A 74 -2.13 37.53 -37.12
CA GLU A 74 -2.78 37.01 -38.32
C GLU A 74 -4.25 37.43 -38.33
N LEU A 75 -4.77 37.80 -39.51
CA LEU A 75 -6.17 38.19 -39.66
C LEU A 75 -7.09 37.00 -39.35
N LYS A 76 -8.19 37.24 -38.61
CA LYS A 76 -9.19 36.21 -38.31
C LYS A 76 -9.94 35.80 -39.58
N ASP A 77 -10.11 34.50 -39.77
CA ASP A 77 -10.81 33.94 -40.95
C ASP A 77 -12.33 34.22 -40.93
N ASP A 78 -12.92 34.43 -39.75
CA ASP A 78 -14.38 34.56 -39.54
C ASP A 78 -14.91 36.00 -39.62
N LEU A 79 -14.18 36.91 -40.27
CA LEU A 79 -14.60 38.31 -40.37
C LEU A 79 -15.66 38.48 -41.47
N PRO A 80 -16.80 39.14 -41.20
CA PRO A 80 -17.73 39.53 -42.25
C PRO A 80 -16.98 40.47 -43.19
N PHE A 81 -16.67 39.98 -44.40
CA PHE A 81 -15.91 40.71 -45.41
C PHE A 81 -16.51 42.11 -45.62
N ILE A 82 -15.74 43.15 -45.32
CA ILE A 82 -16.02 44.50 -45.77
C ILE A 82 -15.50 44.57 -47.21
N GLU A 83 -16.40 44.54 -48.19
CA GLU A 83 -16.04 44.67 -49.61
C GLU A 83 -15.24 45.96 -49.84
N GLY A 84 -14.02 45.83 -50.37
CA GLY A 84 -13.17 46.95 -50.79
C GLY A 84 -12.03 47.36 -49.84
N VAL A 85 -11.80 46.66 -48.72
CA VAL A 85 -10.66 46.93 -47.82
C VAL A 85 -9.65 45.78 -47.85
N GLU A 86 -8.47 46.02 -48.45
CA GLU A 86 -7.34 45.10 -48.40
C GLU A 86 -6.59 45.27 -47.07
N LEU A 87 -6.95 44.47 -46.06
CA LEU A 87 -6.20 44.40 -44.82
C LEU A 87 -4.97 43.46 -44.95
N PRO A 88 -3.81 43.81 -44.36
CA PRO A 88 -2.66 42.91 -44.31
C PRO A 88 -3.04 41.55 -43.71
N LYS A 89 -2.65 40.44 -44.34
CA LYS A 89 -2.96 39.11 -43.78
C LYS A 89 -2.14 38.81 -42.52
N VAL A 90 -0.94 39.36 -42.44
CA VAL A 90 0.03 39.12 -41.36
C VAL A 90 0.70 40.44 -41.01
N MET A 91 0.77 40.76 -39.73
CA MET A 91 1.50 41.92 -39.21
C MET A 91 2.51 41.48 -38.14
N PRO A 92 3.81 41.83 -38.26
CA PRO A 92 4.81 41.52 -37.24
C PRO A 92 4.46 42.18 -35.90
N LYS A 93 4.63 41.45 -34.79
CA LYS A 93 4.29 42.00 -33.46
C LYS A 93 5.07 43.27 -33.12
N ASP A 94 6.34 43.34 -33.52
CA ASP A 94 7.26 44.44 -33.23
C ASP A 94 6.88 45.74 -33.97
N GLU A 95 6.23 45.60 -35.12
CA GLU A 95 5.75 46.74 -35.91
C GLU A 95 4.47 47.32 -35.33
N VAL A 96 3.63 46.49 -34.72
CA VAL A 96 2.27 46.83 -34.31
C VAL A 96 2.16 47.23 -32.84
N MET A 97 3.07 46.75 -31.99
CA MET A 97 3.01 46.97 -30.55
C MET A 97 4.03 48.04 -30.09
N GLU A 98 3.67 48.80 -29.07
CA GLU A 98 4.55 49.69 -28.31
C GLU A 98 5.28 48.92 -27.22
N LEU A 99 6.53 49.31 -26.97
CA LEU A 99 7.33 48.85 -25.85
C LEU A 99 7.18 49.82 -24.68
N ASP A 100 7.05 49.32 -23.46
CA ASP A 100 7.13 50.11 -22.24
C ASP A 100 8.58 50.45 -21.85
N GLU A 101 8.76 51.17 -20.74
CA GLU A 101 10.08 51.57 -20.21
C GLU A 101 10.99 50.39 -19.85
N ASP A 102 10.41 49.20 -19.63
CA ASP A 102 11.12 47.95 -19.35
C ASP A 102 11.39 47.11 -20.63
N GLY A 103 11.06 47.64 -21.81
CA GLY A 103 11.24 46.95 -23.08
C GLY A 103 10.27 45.79 -23.31
N LYS A 104 9.09 45.80 -22.68
CA LYS A 104 8.03 44.81 -22.88
C LYS A 104 6.89 45.38 -23.70
N TYR A 105 6.29 44.53 -24.54
CA TYR A 105 5.12 44.91 -25.33
C TYR A 105 3.92 45.17 -24.44
N CYS A 106 3.41 46.40 -24.46
CA CYS A 106 2.35 46.83 -23.53
C CYS A 106 1.00 47.07 -24.23
N GLN A 107 1.00 47.67 -25.43
CA GLN A 107 -0.24 47.97 -26.16
C GLN A 107 0.00 48.06 -27.68
N TRP A 108 -1.08 48.04 -28.47
CA TRP A 108 -1.01 48.34 -29.91
C TRP A 108 -0.68 49.83 -30.10
N LYS A 109 0.23 50.13 -31.04
CA LYS A 109 0.51 51.49 -31.49
C LYS A 109 -0.79 52.16 -31.92
N TYR A 110 -0.92 53.45 -31.61
CA TYR A 110 -2.12 54.23 -31.90
C TYR A 110 -2.60 54.06 -33.35
N GLU A 111 -1.67 54.03 -34.31
CA GLU A 111 -1.94 53.87 -35.75
C GLU A 111 -2.63 52.55 -36.09
N PHE A 112 -2.33 51.46 -35.39
CA PHE A 112 -2.88 50.13 -35.65
C PHE A 112 -3.99 49.73 -34.68
N LYS A 113 -4.27 50.54 -33.65
CA LYS A 113 -5.23 50.22 -32.58
C LYS A 113 -6.64 49.91 -33.09
N HIS A 114 -7.04 50.55 -34.19
CA HIS A 114 -8.33 50.30 -34.87
C HIS A 114 -8.42 48.91 -35.52
N LEU A 115 -7.29 48.25 -35.76
CA LEU A 115 -7.20 46.92 -36.37
C LEU A 115 -7.16 45.79 -35.33
N GLN A 116 -6.93 46.09 -34.05
CA GLN A 116 -6.67 45.11 -32.99
C GLN A 116 -7.69 43.95 -32.93
N THR A 117 -8.97 44.26 -33.09
CA THR A 117 -10.07 43.28 -32.95
C THR A 117 -10.08 42.23 -34.07
N PHE A 118 -9.51 42.57 -35.23
CA PHE A 118 -9.54 41.76 -36.46
C PHE A 118 -8.41 40.71 -36.51
N TYR A 119 -7.41 40.80 -35.63
CA TYR A 119 -6.25 39.91 -35.68
C TYR A 119 -6.12 39.04 -34.42
N GLU A 120 -5.46 37.90 -34.56
CA GLU A 120 -5.07 36.99 -33.48
C GLU A 120 -3.57 36.86 -33.39
N LEU A 121 -3.06 36.84 -32.16
CA LEU A 121 -1.64 36.62 -31.91
C LEU A 121 -1.30 35.14 -32.15
N LYS A 122 -0.44 34.88 -33.15
CA LYS A 122 0.17 33.57 -33.39
C LYS A 122 1.67 33.63 -33.17
N SER A 123 2.23 32.47 -32.86
CA SER A 123 3.67 32.29 -32.65
C SER A 123 4.06 30.88 -33.02
N ASP A 124 5.27 30.71 -33.54
CA ASP A 124 5.80 29.40 -33.91
C ASP A 124 6.48 28.75 -32.71
N GLN A 125 6.06 27.53 -32.37
CA GLN A 125 6.69 26.76 -31.30
C GLN A 125 8.04 26.21 -31.75
N GLN A 126 9.06 26.39 -30.93
CA GLN A 126 10.38 25.81 -31.18
C GLN A 126 10.48 24.41 -30.56
N PRO A 127 11.22 23.48 -31.20
CA PRO A 127 11.51 22.21 -30.57
C PRO A 127 12.30 22.42 -29.27
N PRO A 128 12.02 21.65 -28.20
CA PRO A 128 12.69 21.80 -26.92
C PRO A 128 14.20 21.52 -27.06
N LYS A 129 15.00 22.31 -26.35
CA LYS A 129 16.46 22.12 -26.27
C LYS A 129 16.80 21.04 -25.27
N ILE A 130 17.85 20.28 -25.53
CA ILE A 130 18.46 19.38 -24.55
C ILE A 130 19.71 20.08 -24.02
N GLU A 131 19.76 20.30 -22.70
CA GLU A 131 20.90 20.92 -22.05
C GLU A 131 21.57 19.92 -21.10
N PRO A 132 22.90 19.72 -21.20
CA PRO A 132 23.63 18.85 -20.29
C PRO A 132 23.75 19.49 -18.92
N ILE A 133 23.65 18.69 -17.87
CA ILE A 133 23.80 19.11 -16.47
C ILE A 133 25.09 18.53 -15.92
N GLU A 134 25.90 19.36 -15.26
CA GLU A 134 27.04 18.88 -14.49
C GLU A 134 26.57 18.12 -13.25
N PHE A 135 27.10 16.90 -13.07
CA PHE A 135 26.74 16.03 -11.96
C PHE A 135 27.95 15.37 -11.30
N SER A 136 27.77 14.90 -10.07
CA SER A 136 28.63 13.93 -9.41
C SER A 136 27.86 12.63 -9.22
N PHE A 137 28.53 11.49 -9.39
CA PHE A 137 27.92 10.17 -9.25
C PHE A 137 28.76 9.35 -8.28
N SER A 138 28.14 8.90 -7.20
CA SER A 138 28.79 8.09 -6.18
C SER A 138 27.97 6.85 -5.87
N VAL A 139 28.62 5.69 -5.92
CA VAL A 139 28.04 4.41 -5.53
C VAL A 139 28.29 4.21 -4.04
N ILE A 140 27.22 4.19 -3.25
CA ILE A 140 27.29 4.00 -1.79
C ILE A 140 27.41 2.51 -1.45
N LEU A 141 26.74 1.65 -2.23
CA LEU A 141 26.59 0.25 -1.90
C LEU A 141 26.48 -0.61 -3.16
N GLU A 142 27.12 -1.78 -3.14
CA GLU A 142 27.01 -2.79 -4.20
C GLU A 142 26.34 -4.05 -3.63
N ILE A 143 25.21 -4.46 -4.22
CA ILE A 143 24.46 -5.65 -3.81
C ILE A 143 24.09 -6.44 -5.06
N PRO A 144 24.25 -7.77 -5.10
CA PRO A 144 23.95 -8.56 -6.30
C PRO A 144 22.53 -8.36 -6.83
N GLU A 145 21.53 -8.37 -5.93
CA GLU A 145 20.13 -8.18 -6.30
C GLU A 145 19.35 -7.59 -5.13
N ILE A 146 18.44 -6.66 -5.45
CA ILE A 146 17.42 -6.18 -4.51
C ILE A 146 16.15 -6.99 -4.77
N LYS A 147 15.71 -7.75 -3.76
CA LYS A 147 14.46 -8.49 -3.86
C LYS A 147 13.29 -7.52 -3.84
N ILE A 148 12.54 -7.51 -4.94
CA ILE A 148 11.39 -6.63 -5.15
C ILE A 148 10.26 -7.04 -4.21
N GLU A 149 9.54 -6.03 -3.75
CA GLU A 149 8.39 -6.13 -2.85
C GLU A 149 7.39 -7.21 -3.31
N PRO A 150 7.08 -8.20 -2.47
CA PRO A 150 5.84 -8.94 -2.64
C PRO A 150 4.66 -8.02 -2.31
N ASP A 151 3.49 -8.22 -2.93
CA ASP A 151 2.23 -7.58 -2.51
C ASP A 151 1.90 -8.01 -1.05
N PHE A 152 2.46 -7.33 -0.07
CA PHE A 152 2.27 -7.60 1.35
C PHE A 152 1.16 -6.70 1.86
N LYS A 153 -0.04 -7.28 1.90
CA LYS A 153 -1.24 -6.56 2.28
C LYS A 153 -2.18 -7.50 3.04
N TYR A 154 -2.40 -7.21 4.31
CA TYR A 154 -3.40 -7.90 5.12
C TYR A 154 -4.46 -6.90 5.60
N THR A 155 -5.71 -7.09 5.20
CA THR A 155 -6.84 -6.27 5.65
C THR A 155 -7.29 -6.75 7.02
N VAL A 156 -7.26 -5.88 8.03
CA VAL A 156 -7.65 -6.22 9.40
C VAL A 156 -8.80 -5.32 9.87
N GLN A 157 -9.75 -5.89 10.61
CA GLN A 157 -10.82 -5.12 11.26
C GLN A 157 -10.36 -4.56 12.60
N GLN A 158 -10.42 -3.24 12.75
CA GLN A 158 -10.34 -2.57 14.04
C GLN A 158 -11.71 -2.68 14.72
N THR A 159 -11.75 -3.34 15.88
CA THR A 159 -12.98 -3.42 16.68
C THR A 159 -13.00 -2.19 17.58
N GLY A 160 -13.84 -1.20 17.26
CA GLY A 160 -14.02 -0.03 18.13
C GLY A 160 -14.59 -0.45 19.50
N ALA A 161 -14.26 0.32 20.55
CA ALA A 161 -14.67 0.05 21.93
C ALA A 161 -16.21 -0.08 22.13
N TRP A 162 -17.01 0.40 21.17
CA TRP A 162 -18.47 0.41 21.24
C TRP A 162 -19.10 0.18 19.87
N GLY A 163 -19.04 -1.06 19.37
CA GLY A 163 -20.04 -1.71 18.50
C GLY A 163 -20.55 -1.05 17.19
N SER A 164 -20.19 0.18 16.81
CA SER A 164 -20.89 0.90 15.74
C SER A 164 -20.07 1.23 14.50
N ASP A 165 -18.74 1.15 14.52
CA ASP A 165 -17.91 1.36 13.32
C ASP A 165 -16.83 0.28 13.21
N GLN A 166 -17.06 -0.71 12.35
CA GLN A 166 -16.02 -1.64 11.92
C GLN A 166 -15.13 -0.92 10.89
N LYS A 167 -14.12 -0.19 11.37
CA LYS A 167 -13.09 0.36 10.50
C LYS A 167 -12.12 -0.74 10.13
N THR A 168 -11.85 -0.89 8.83
CA THR A 168 -10.79 -1.76 8.35
C THR A 168 -9.52 -0.94 8.11
N TYR A 169 -8.37 -1.52 8.38
CA TYR A 169 -7.08 -0.96 8.02
C TYR A 169 -6.22 -2.03 7.36
N ASP A 170 -5.33 -1.58 6.47
CA ASP A 170 -4.40 -2.44 5.76
C ASP A 170 -3.07 -2.45 6.50
N ILE A 171 -2.61 -3.62 6.92
CA ILE A 171 -1.23 -3.83 7.36
C ILE A 171 -0.39 -4.00 6.09
N LYS A 172 0.51 -3.05 5.87
CA LYS A 172 1.43 -2.97 4.72
C LYS A 172 2.88 -3.05 5.21
N MET A 173 3.81 -2.87 4.28
CA MET A 173 5.26 -2.89 4.54
C MET A 173 5.74 -1.87 5.57
N ASP A 174 5.03 -0.76 5.76
CA ASP A 174 5.35 0.26 6.75
C ASP A 174 5.35 -0.27 8.19
N LYS A 175 4.64 -1.36 8.43
CA LYS A 175 4.57 -2.06 9.73
C LYS A 175 5.67 -3.10 9.93
N ILE A 176 6.47 -3.38 8.91
CA ILE A 176 7.59 -4.31 9.04
C ILE A 176 8.73 -3.64 9.82
N VAL A 177 9.20 -4.35 10.84
CA VAL A 177 10.26 -3.90 11.73
C VAL A 177 11.59 -4.50 11.29
N HIS A 178 12.54 -3.63 10.99
CA HIS A 178 13.96 -3.95 10.82
C HIS A 178 14.77 -3.58 12.05
N GLN A 179 15.96 -4.17 12.20
CA GLN A 179 16.88 -3.78 13.27
C GLN A 179 17.29 -2.31 13.11
N THR A 180 17.48 -1.61 14.24
CA THR A 180 17.86 -0.20 14.23
C THR A 180 19.19 0.04 13.51
N ILE A 181 20.15 -0.88 13.68
CA ILE A 181 21.46 -0.79 13.01
C ILE A 181 21.27 -0.86 11.49
N ASP A 182 20.44 -1.78 10.99
CA ASP A 182 20.20 -1.92 9.55
C ASP A 182 19.58 -0.65 8.95
N LYS A 183 18.68 0.01 9.68
CA LYS A 183 18.07 1.28 9.25
C LYS A 183 19.06 2.44 9.19
N ILE A 184 20.14 2.38 9.97
CA ILE A 184 21.20 3.40 9.98
C ILE A 184 22.21 3.12 8.86
N VAL A 185 22.55 1.85 8.66
CA VAL A 185 23.62 1.43 7.74
C VAL A 185 23.13 1.37 6.29
N PHE A 186 21.92 0.87 6.06
CA PHE A 186 21.42 0.58 4.73
C PHE A 186 20.34 1.57 4.28
N PRO A 187 20.36 1.98 2.99
CA PRO A 187 19.29 2.79 2.43
C PRO A 187 17.98 2.00 2.39
N TRP A 188 16.85 2.73 2.41
CA TRP A 188 15.51 2.13 2.49
C TRP A 188 15.24 1.08 1.39
N VAL A 189 15.71 1.34 0.17
CA VAL A 189 15.57 0.44 -0.99
C VAL A 189 16.19 -0.96 -0.78
N VAL A 190 17.09 -1.11 0.19
CA VAL A 190 17.77 -2.38 0.48
C VAL A 190 17.08 -3.15 1.59
N LEU A 191 16.36 -2.47 2.49
CA LEU A 191 15.73 -3.06 3.66
C LEU A 191 14.83 -4.27 3.35
N PRO A 192 14.07 -4.33 2.23
CA PRO A 192 13.27 -5.50 1.89
C PRO A 192 14.05 -6.82 1.76
N SER A 193 15.35 -6.72 1.48
CA SER A 193 16.26 -7.87 1.34
C SER A 193 16.95 -8.26 2.64
N LEU A 194 16.70 -7.54 3.74
CA LEU A 194 17.29 -7.76 5.05
C LEU A 194 16.33 -8.49 6.00
N PRO A 195 16.85 -9.06 7.11
CA PRO A 195 16.03 -9.67 8.13
C PRO A 195 14.94 -8.73 8.63
N SER A 196 13.74 -9.28 8.75
CA SER A 196 12.55 -8.52 9.06
C SER A 196 11.68 -9.25 10.07
N ALA A 197 10.96 -8.48 10.87
CA ALA A 197 10.04 -8.98 11.87
C ALA A 197 8.73 -8.20 11.84
N MET A 198 7.67 -8.82 12.32
CA MET A 198 6.38 -8.16 12.52
C MET A 198 6.09 -8.05 14.02
N SER A 199 5.40 -6.98 14.42
CA SER A 199 5.00 -6.84 15.83
C SER A 199 4.05 -7.97 16.24
N SER A 200 4.09 -8.39 17.51
CA SER A 200 3.15 -9.40 18.01
C SER A 200 1.69 -8.93 17.93
N ALA A 201 1.46 -7.62 18.06
CA ALA A 201 0.14 -7.00 17.92
C ALA A 201 -0.41 -7.12 16.49
N ASP A 202 0.38 -6.77 15.48
CA ASP A 202 -0.01 -6.90 14.08
C ASP A 202 -0.20 -8.38 13.71
N THR A 203 0.70 -9.24 14.21
CA THR A 203 0.62 -10.70 14.06
C THR A 203 -0.70 -11.24 14.60
N TYR A 204 -1.05 -10.88 15.83
CA TYR A 204 -2.32 -11.24 16.46
C TYR A 204 -3.52 -10.78 15.62
N ALA A 205 -3.47 -9.54 15.14
CA ALA A 205 -4.58 -8.95 14.40
C ALA A 205 -4.81 -9.64 13.04
N ILE A 206 -3.73 -10.02 12.34
CA ILE A 206 -3.78 -10.79 11.10
C ILE A 206 -4.39 -12.17 11.35
N ILE A 207 -3.87 -12.92 12.32
CA ILE A 207 -4.36 -14.28 12.59
C ILE A 207 -5.83 -14.25 13.02
N ARG A 208 -6.19 -13.34 13.93
CA ARG A 208 -7.57 -13.17 14.40
C ARG A 208 -8.52 -12.90 13.23
N GLN A 209 -8.17 -11.97 12.35
CA GLN A 209 -9.01 -11.64 11.21
C GLN A 209 -9.11 -12.81 10.21
N HIS A 210 -8.00 -13.48 9.93
CA HIS A 210 -7.97 -14.61 9.01
C HIS A 210 -8.82 -15.77 9.51
N VAL A 211 -8.77 -16.08 10.81
CA VAL A 211 -9.63 -17.10 11.42
C VAL A 211 -11.10 -16.71 11.31
N LYS A 212 -11.46 -15.45 11.62
CA LYS A 212 -12.85 -14.97 11.51
C LYS A 212 -13.43 -15.11 10.10
N GLN A 213 -12.60 -14.95 9.07
CA GLN A 213 -13.03 -15.01 7.68
C GLN A 213 -13.15 -16.45 7.14
N ASN A 214 -12.36 -17.39 7.67
CA ASN A 214 -12.21 -18.73 7.08
C ASN A 214 -12.69 -19.89 7.99
N ILE A 215 -13.16 -19.60 9.21
CA ILE A 215 -13.65 -20.63 10.13
C ILE A 215 -14.94 -21.28 9.63
N ASP A 216 -14.97 -22.62 9.61
CA ASP A 216 -16.20 -23.36 9.38
C ASP A 216 -16.95 -23.56 10.70
N GLN A 217 -18.11 -22.89 10.83
CA GLN A 217 -18.96 -22.93 12.01
C GLN A 217 -19.54 -24.32 12.32
N ARG A 218 -19.46 -25.27 11.38
CA ARG A 218 -19.86 -26.67 11.60
C ARG A 218 -18.88 -27.40 12.51
N TYR A 219 -17.59 -27.11 12.35
CA TYR A 219 -16.50 -27.83 13.04
C TYR A 219 -15.85 -27.00 14.14
N ALA A 220 -15.94 -25.67 14.10
CA ALA A 220 -15.32 -24.82 15.10
C ALA A 220 -16.16 -23.55 15.37
N GLN A 221 -16.04 -23.00 16.57
CA GLN A 221 -16.69 -21.76 16.96
C GLN A 221 -15.73 -20.88 17.75
N ILE A 222 -15.82 -19.56 17.56
CA ILE A 222 -15.05 -18.60 18.33
C ILE A 222 -15.71 -18.43 19.71
N THR A 223 -14.97 -18.69 20.78
CA THR A 223 -15.46 -18.60 22.17
C THR A 223 -15.03 -17.31 22.85
N SER A 224 -13.96 -16.68 22.41
CA SER A 224 -13.51 -15.37 22.89
C SER A 224 -12.94 -14.56 21.74
N ASP A 225 -13.42 -13.34 21.59
CA ASP A 225 -13.10 -12.44 20.47
C ASP A 225 -12.83 -11.02 20.95
N TYR A 226 -11.70 -10.82 21.64
CA TYR A 226 -11.30 -9.52 22.18
C TYR A 226 -10.07 -8.97 21.47
N GLU A 227 -9.72 -7.71 21.73
CA GLU A 227 -8.49 -7.10 21.22
C GLU A 227 -7.24 -7.71 21.86
N PHE A 228 -7.36 -8.23 23.09
CA PHE A 228 -6.23 -8.75 23.87
C PHE A 228 -6.19 -10.28 24.02
N CYS A 229 -7.28 -10.99 23.74
CA CYS A 229 -7.32 -12.45 23.74
C CYS A 229 -8.30 -13.00 22.71
N PHE A 230 -7.92 -14.13 22.13
CA PHE A 230 -8.69 -14.83 21.12
C PHE A 230 -8.71 -16.33 21.42
N GLU A 231 -9.89 -16.95 21.37
CA GLU A 231 -10.06 -18.39 21.60
C GLU A 231 -11.02 -19.01 20.60
N VAL A 232 -10.63 -20.17 20.09
CA VAL A 232 -11.43 -21.03 19.22
C VAL A 232 -11.64 -22.38 19.90
N ALA A 233 -12.89 -22.80 19.95
CA ALA A 233 -13.30 -24.11 20.41
C ALA A 233 -13.77 -24.97 19.23
N LYS A 234 -13.63 -26.28 19.38
CA LYS A 234 -14.00 -27.25 18.36
C LYS A 234 -15.36 -27.87 18.68
N VAL A 235 -16.23 -27.92 17.69
CA VAL A 235 -17.56 -28.51 17.76
C VAL A 235 -17.45 -29.93 17.21
N VAL A 236 -17.65 -30.92 18.07
CA VAL A 236 -17.53 -32.34 17.73
C VAL A 236 -18.92 -32.97 17.84
N PRO A 237 -19.49 -33.55 16.77
CA PRO A 237 -20.70 -34.34 16.85
C PRO A 237 -20.49 -35.58 17.72
N LEU A 238 -21.45 -35.83 18.61
CA LEU A 238 -21.49 -37.00 19.46
C LEU A 238 -21.88 -38.23 18.63
N ALA A 239 -21.28 -39.37 18.95
CA ALA A 239 -21.63 -40.64 18.31
C ALA A 239 -23.06 -41.07 18.66
N THR A 240 -23.49 -40.78 19.90
CA THR A 240 -24.83 -41.05 20.41
C THR A 240 -25.36 -39.78 21.08
N PRO A 241 -26.50 -39.22 20.63
CA PRO A 241 -27.06 -38.02 21.24
C PRO A 241 -27.47 -38.24 22.70
N ILE A 242 -27.24 -37.23 23.55
CA ILE A 242 -27.56 -37.29 24.97
C ILE A 242 -28.84 -36.51 25.24
N GLU A 243 -29.82 -37.17 25.87
CA GLU A 243 -31.02 -36.49 26.36
C GLU A 243 -30.74 -35.78 27.69
N THR A 244 -31.08 -34.50 27.75
CA THR A 244 -30.94 -33.69 28.95
C THR A 244 -32.31 -33.14 29.35
N GLN A 245 -32.59 -33.16 30.66
CA GLN A 245 -33.80 -32.58 31.22
C GLN A 245 -33.45 -31.38 32.09
N ARG A 246 -34.18 -30.27 31.94
CA ARG A 246 -34.06 -29.09 32.78
C ARG A 246 -35.41 -28.70 33.33
N GLU A 247 -35.50 -28.52 34.65
CA GLU A 247 -36.72 -28.03 35.27
C GLU A 247 -37.03 -26.60 34.82
N LEU A 248 -38.26 -26.38 34.36
CA LEU A 248 -38.78 -25.05 34.06
C LEU A 248 -39.13 -24.34 35.36
N LYS A 249 -38.57 -23.15 35.55
CA LYS A 249 -38.85 -22.28 36.69
C LYS A 249 -39.82 -21.18 36.27
N SER A 250 -40.64 -20.72 37.21
CA SER A 250 -41.50 -19.55 37.03
C SER A 250 -40.67 -18.27 36.83
N ALA A 251 -41.32 -17.18 36.38
CA ALA A 251 -40.66 -15.88 36.19
C ALA A 251 -39.95 -15.35 37.44
N ARG A 252 -40.34 -15.81 38.64
CA ARG A 252 -39.69 -15.48 39.93
C ARG A 252 -38.63 -16.51 40.37
N GLY A 253 -38.19 -17.39 39.48
CA GLY A 253 -37.18 -18.41 39.75
C GLY A 253 -37.64 -19.59 40.62
N ARG A 254 -38.94 -19.68 40.97
CA ARG A 254 -39.50 -20.77 41.78
C ARG A 254 -40.00 -21.92 40.91
N SER A 255 -39.86 -23.16 41.38
CA SER A 255 -40.45 -24.34 40.76
C SER A 255 -41.98 -24.24 40.65
N TYR A 256 -42.55 -24.80 39.59
CA TYR A 256 -44.00 -24.91 39.44
C TYR A 256 -44.59 -25.94 40.41
N ARG A 257 -45.85 -25.73 40.83
CA ARG A 257 -46.57 -26.64 41.75
C ARG A 257 -46.64 -28.09 41.24
N LYS A 258 -46.76 -28.27 39.93
CA LYS A 258 -46.41 -29.52 39.23
C LYS A 258 -45.12 -29.25 38.48
N ARG A 259 -44.07 -30.01 38.77
CA ARG A 259 -42.76 -29.83 38.12
C ARG A 259 -42.94 -30.03 36.62
N ARG A 260 -42.38 -29.10 35.85
CA ARG A 260 -42.38 -29.13 34.39
C ARG A 260 -40.92 -29.24 33.98
N TYR A 261 -40.64 -30.13 33.03
CA TYR A 261 -39.30 -30.35 32.52
C TYR A 261 -39.28 -30.01 31.03
N SER A 262 -38.22 -29.34 30.61
CA SER A 262 -37.87 -29.20 29.21
C SER A 262 -36.87 -30.29 28.87
N HIS A 263 -37.13 -31.04 27.81
CA HIS A 263 -36.23 -32.04 27.27
C HIS A 263 -35.47 -31.43 26.09
N SER A 264 -34.15 -31.57 26.09
CA SER A 264 -33.29 -31.17 24.98
C SER A 264 -32.33 -32.30 24.63
N LEU A 265 -32.20 -32.53 23.33
CA LEU A 265 -31.29 -33.54 22.80
C LEU A 265 -29.99 -32.84 22.38
N VAL A 266 -28.90 -33.19 23.05
CA VAL A 266 -27.57 -32.65 22.80
C VAL A 266 -26.89 -33.53 21.76
N LYS A 267 -26.60 -32.95 20.59
CA LYS A 267 -25.96 -33.66 19.47
C LYS A 267 -24.45 -33.43 19.37
N ASN A 268 -23.95 -32.33 19.94
CA ASN A 268 -22.57 -31.91 19.78
C ASN A 268 -21.93 -31.64 21.14
N ARG A 269 -20.64 -31.92 21.26
CA ARG A 269 -19.77 -31.52 22.36
C ARG A 269 -18.82 -30.41 21.89
N VAL A 270 -18.59 -29.43 22.76
CA VAL A 270 -17.60 -28.37 22.51
C VAL A 270 -16.32 -28.70 23.26
N ILE A 271 -15.23 -28.94 22.54
CA ILE A 271 -13.89 -29.06 23.09
C ILE A 271 -13.29 -27.66 23.18
N LYS A 272 -13.04 -27.20 24.40
CA LYS A 272 -12.49 -25.86 24.68
C LYS A 272 -11.01 -25.77 24.32
N LYS A 273 -10.53 -24.55 24.03
CA LYS A 273 -9.10 -24.22 23.84
C LYS A 273 -8.38 -25.06 22.78
N VAL A 274 -8.97 -25.23 21.60
CA VAL A 274 -8.25 -25.86 20.48
C VAL A 274 -7.18 -24.91 19.92
N PHE A 275 -7.48 -23.63 19.94
CA PHE A 275 -6.51 -22.59 19.67
C PHE A 275 -6.80 -21.38 20.57
N GLU A 276 -5.76 -20.86 21.19
CA GLU A 276 -5.83 -19.66 22.03
C GLU A 276 -4.58 -18.81 21.81
N MET A 277 -4.75 -17.49 21.81
CA MET A 277 -3.62 -16.57 21.71
C MET A 277 -3.88 -15.23 22.41
N THR A 278 -2.78 -14.59 22.80
CA THR A 278 -2.70 -13.19 23.21
C THR A 278 -1.47 -12.54 22.59
N TYR A 279 -1.46 -11.22 22.40
CA TYR A 279 -0.28 -10.52 21.88
C TYR A 279 0.71 -10.08 22.96
N ALA A 280 0.29 -10.06 24.23
CA ALA A 280 1.13 -9.71 25.37
C ALA A 280 0.79 -10.55 26.62
N PRO A 281 1.77 -11.16 27.29
CA PRO A 281 1.54 -12.03 28.44
C PRO A 281 0.91 -11.31 29.65
N GLU A 282 1.10 -9.99 29.75
CA GLU A 282 0.56 -9.16 30.83
C GLU A 282 -0.95 -8.94 30.71
N ASN A 283 -1.50 -9.04 29.50
CA ASN A 283 -2.89 -8.68 29.24
C ASN A 283 -3.88 -9.73 29.72
N TYR A 284 -3.51 -11.02 29.65
CA TYR A 284 -4.42 -12.08 30.07
C TYR A 284 -3.67 -13.35 30.50
N ARG A 285 -3.76 -13.66 31.80
CA ARG A 285 -3.08 -14.83 32.38
C ARG A 285 -3.71 -16.13 31.86
N GLY A 286 -2.86 -17.04 31.39
CA GLY A 286 -3.25 -18.38 30.95
C GLY A 286 -3.56 -18.53 29.46
N TYR A 287 -3.27 -17.51 28.65
CA TYR A 287 -3.26 -17.61 27.19
C TYR A 287 -1.83 -17.61 26.68
N THR A 288 -1.60 -18.30 25.56
CA THR A 288 -0.26 -18.39 24.95
C THR A 288 0.06 -17.09 24.19
N PRO A 289 1.15 -16.39 24.52
CA PRO A 289 1.59 -15.24 23.74
C PRO A 289 2.00 -15.68 22.34
N ILE A 290 1.44 -15.02 21.31
CA ILE A 290 1.81 -15.30 19.92
C ILE A 290 3.23 -14.77 19.68
N PRO A 291 4.16 -15.61 19.18
CA PRO A 291 5.48 -15.12 18.81
C PRO A 291 5.37 -14.15 17.64
N SER A 292 6.28 -13.18 17.58
CA SER A 292 6.44 -12.36 16.38
C SER A 292 6.89 -13.24 15.21
N PHE A 293 6.32 -12.99 14.03
CA PHE A 293 6.85 -13.58 12.81
C PHE A 293 8.17 -12.93 12.43
N THR A 294 9.13 -13.76 12.03
CA THR A 294 10.43 -13.33 11.54
C THR A 294 10.68 -13.97 10.17
N GLY A 295 11.45 -13.26 9.33
CA GLY A 295 11.84 -13.71 8.02
C GLY A 295 13.25 -13.25 7.70
N LYS A 296 13.93 -13.98 6.81
CA LYS A 296 15.25 -13.58 6.30
C LYS A 296 15.17 -12.36 5.38
N ASP A 297 14.03 -12.21 4.73
CA ASP A 297 13.65 -11.10 3.87
C ASP A 297 12.12 -10.92 3.92
N HIS A 298 11.60 -9.88 3.26
CA HIS A 298 10.16 -9.62 3.22
C HIS A 298 9.35 -10.75 2.57
N GLN A 299 9.91 -11.45 1.57
CA GLN A 299 9.21 -12.53 0.88
C GLN A 299 9.10 -13.78 1.76
N ASP A 300 10.16 -14.09 2.49
CA ASP A 300 10.23 -15.18 3.46
C ASP A 300 9.29 -14.92 4.63
N LEU A 301 9.25 -13.68 5.14
CA LEU A 301 8.30 -13.28 6.18
C LEU A 301 6.84 -13.52 5.74
N LYS A 302 6.49 -13.09 4.51
CA LYS A 302 5.15 -13.32 3.95
C LYS A 302 4.82 -14.81 3.87
N LYS A 303 5.73 -15.61 3.31
CA LYS A 303 5.56 -17.07 3.20
C LYS A 303 5.38 -17.73 4.56
N ASN A 304 6.11 -17.28 5.58
CA ASN A 304 5.99 -17.80 6.94
C ASN A 304 4.62 -17.50 7.54
N ILE A 305 4.11 -16.28 7.33
CA ILE A 305 2.76 -15.88 7.76
C ILE A 305 1.72 -16.71 7.02
N ASP A 306 1.73 -16.71 5.70
CA ASP A 306 0.73 -17.41 4.87
C ASP A 306 0.68 -18.91 5.21
N LYS A 307 1.85 -19.56 5.30
CA LYS A 307 1.94 -20.97 5.70
C LYS A 307 1.36 -21.22 7.09
N PHE A 308 1.66 -20.35 8.06
CA PHE A 308 1.11 -20.50 9.41
C PHE A 308 -0.42 -20.36 9.40
N LEU A 309 -0.97 -19.42 8.63
CA LEU A 309 -2.40 -19.21 8.51
C LEU A 309 -3.10 -20.43 7.89
N ASP A 310 -2.52 -20.98 6.81
CA ASP A 310 -3.05 -22.18 6.15
C ASP A 310 -3.03 -23.40 7.08
N ASP A 311 -1.89 -23.65 7.74
CA ASP A 311 -1.73 -24.76 8.70
C ASP A 311 -2.70 -24.62 9.89
N LEU A 312 -2.90 -23.40 10.37
CA LEU A 312 -3.84 -23.10 11.45
C LEU A 312 -5.28 -23.38 11.02
N MET A 313 -5.67 -22.92 9.83
CA MET A 313 -7.03 -23.10 9.34
C MET A 313 -7.35 -24.57 9.05
N ALA A 314 -6.39 -25.32 8.50
CA ALA A 314 -6.52 -26.77 8.34
C ALA A 314 -6.84 -27.43 9.69
N ARG A 315 -6.04 -27.13 10.72
CA ARG A 315 -6.23 -27.70 12.07
C ARG A 315 -7.55 -27.30 12.73
N ILE A 316 -7.96 -26.03 12.57
CA ILE A 316 -9.23 -25.54 13.12
C ILE A 316 -10.40 -26.25 12.43
N ASN A 317 -10.39 -26.31 11.10
CA ASN A 317 -11.48 -26.84 10.29
C ASN A 317 -11.46 -28.37 10.14
N ASP A 318 -10.45 -29.09 10.66
CA ASP A 318 -10.41 -30.56 10.60
C ASP A 318 -11.70 -31.19 11.11
N PRO A 319 -12.37 -32.07 10.35
CA PRO A 319 -13.61 -32.68 10.79
C PRO A 319 -13.31 -33.77 11.82
N LEU A 320 -13.72 -33.55 13.07
CA LEU A 320 -13.54 -34.50 14.16
C LEU A 320 -14.88 -35.05 14.60
N ILE A 321 -14.97 -36.38 14.80
CA ILE A 321 -16.13 -37.07 15.36
C ILE A 321 -15.71 -37.77 16.65
N GLU A 322 -16.64 -37.91 17.59
CA GLU A 322 -16.43 -38.71 18.79
C GLU A 322 -16.15 -40.19 18.47
N CYS A 323 -15.15 -40.76 19.15
CA CYS A 323 -14.84 -42.17 19.03
C CYS A 323 -15.96 -43.03 19.64
N LYS A 324 -16.60 -43.86 18.81
CA LYS A 324 -17.68 -44.80 19.23
C LYS A 324 -17.25 -45.83 20.27
N HIS A 325 -15.96 -46.14 20.36
CA HIS A 325 -15.41 -47.18 21.24
C HIS A 325 -14.83 -46.64 22.54
N CYS A 326 -14.80 -45.32 22.70
CA CYS A 326 -14.04 -44.66 23.76
C CYS A 326 -14.94 -44.02 24.82
N ASP A 327 -16.24 -44.31 24.83
CA ASP A 327 -17.27 -43.71 25.71
C ASP A 327 -17.11 -42.19 25.88
N GLY A 328 -16.79 -41.52 24.77
CA GLY A 328 -16.60 -40.07 24.69
C GLY A 328 -15.24 -39.52 25.15
N MET A 329 -14.27 -40.35 25.51
CA MET A 329 -12.93 -39.86 25.86
C MET A 329 -12.05 -39.54 24.64
N GLY A 330 -12.33 -40.15 23.48
CA GLY A 330 -11.54 -39.99 22.26
C GLY A 330 -12.28 -39.27 21.14
N VAL A 331 -11.52 -38.66 20.23
CA VAL A 331 -12.01 -38.12 18.94
C VAL A 331 -11.22 -38.75 17.80
N ILE A 332 -11.88 -38.96 16.66
CA ILE A 332 -11.30 -39.49 15.43
C ILE A 332 -11.54 -38.49 14.30
N LEU A 333 -10.64 -38.48 13.31
CA LEU A 333 -10.88 -37.76 12.07
C LEU A 333 -12.07 -38.39 11.35
N GLU A 334 -13.00 -37.57 10.91
CA GLU A 334 -13.99 -37.98 9.92
C GLU A 334 -13.20 -38.29 8.65
N LYS A 335 -12.96 -39.57 8.37
CA LYS A 335 -12.38 -39.97 7.09
C LYS A 335 -13.36 -39.54 6.01
N GLY A 336 -13.02 -38.49 5.27
CA GLY A 336 -13.66 -38.20 4.01
C GLY A 336 -13.55 -39.44 3.12
N GLU A 337 -14.67 -39.83 2.51
CA GLU A 337 -14.69 -40.83 1.44
C GLU A 337 -13.77 -40.43 0.28
#